data_AF-A0A7X1LS46-F1
#
_entry.id   AF-A0A7X1LS46-F1
#
_cell.length_a   1.000
_cell.length_b   1.000
_cell.length_c   1.000
_cell.angle_alpha   90.00
_cell.angle_beta   90.00
_cell.angle_gamma   90.00
#
_symmetry.space_group_name_H-M   'P 1'
#
loop_
_entity.id
_entity.type
_entity.pdbx_description
1 polymer ?
#
loop_
_entity_poly.entity_id
_entity_poly.type
_entity_poly.pdbx_seq_one_letter_code
_entity_poly.pdbx_strand_id
1 'polypeptide(L)'
;MTGVAKRINNVSGPERRRNLIRKLARRTGYRCFYCARPFTADEQATFDHYIPYRLWRTGRHDALVLACQPCNERKADALPWPLVWLLLAQHHQAPALAA
;
A
#
# COMPACT_ATOMS: atom_id res chain seq x y z
N MET A 1 -32.59 26.58 19.41
CA MET A 1 -31.39 26.21 20.18
C MET A 1 -30.97 24.82 19.72
N THR A 2 -30.30 24.73 18.56
CA THR A 2 -28.83 24.72 18.35
C THR A 2 -28.19 23.37 18.66
N GLY A 3 -27.72 22.69 17.62
CA GLY A 3 -26.85 21.52 17.79
C GLY A 3 -26.69 20.60 16.57
N VAL A 4 -26.66 21.12 15.33
CA VAL A 4 -26.23 20.29 14.19
C VAL A 4 -24.73 20.05 14.36
N ALA A 5 -24.37 18.78 14.61
CA ALA A 5 -23.00 18.34 14.82
C ALA A 5 -22.07 18.84 13.71
N LYS A 6 -21.08 19.63 14.10
CA LYS A 6 -20.02 20.18 13.25
C LYS A 6 -19.25 19.02 12.62
N ARG A 7 -19.44 18.78 11.31
CA ARG A 7 -18.64 17.84 10.52
C ARG A 7 -17.24 18.45 10.32
N ILE A 8 -16.34 18.27 11.28
CA ILE A 8 -14.94 18.70 11.18
C ILE A 8 -14.14 17.63 10.44
N ASN A 9 -14.05 17.73 9.12
CA ASN A 9 -13.02 17.00 8.37
C ASN A 9 -12.06 18.01 7.71
N ASN A 10 -11.41 18.85 8.52
CA ASN A 10 -10.41 19.82 8.06
C ASN A 10 -8.97 19.34 8.36
N VAL A 11 -8.70 18.05 8.15
CA VAL A 11 -7.35 17.50 8.37
C VAL A 11 -6.48 17.85 7.16
N SER A 12 -5.42 18.62 7.40
CA SER A 12 -4.45 19.08 6.39
C SER A 12 -3.70 17.92 5.71
N GLY A 13 -3.20 18.12 4.49
CA GLY A 13 -2.41 17.12 3.76
C GLY A 13 -1.23 16.51 4.56
N PRO A 14 -0.42 17.33 5.25
CA PRO A 14 0.69 16.83 6.08
C PRO A 14 0.25 15.96 7.26
N GLU A 15 -0.89 16.26 7.87
CA GLU A 15 -1.42 15.47 8.99
C GLU A 15 -2.03 14.14 8.50
N ARG A 16 -2.75 14.16 7.37
CA ARG A 16 -3.23 12.92 6.71
C ARG A 16 -2.07 11.99 6.38
N ARG A 17 -0.98 12.54 5.81
CA ARG A 17 0.23 11.78 5.50
C ARG A 17 0.85 11.16 6.75
N ARG A 18 1.01 11.94 7.84
CA ARG A 18 1.54 11.44 9.12
C ARG A 18 0.67 10.32 9.71
N ASN A 19 -0.65 10.48 9.67
CA ASN A 19 -1.58 9.46 10.16
C ASN A 19 -1.55 8.18 9.32
N LEU A 20 -1.42 8.31 7.99
CA LEU A 20 -1.25 7.16 7.11
C LEU A 20 0.06 6.42 7.41
N ILE A 21 1.19 7.14 7.55
CA ILE A 21 2.48 6.55 7.94
C ILE A 21 2.34 5.77 9.24
N ARG A 22 1.79 6.38 10.29
CA ARG A 22 1.58 5.70 11.58
C ARG A 22 0.70 4.46 11.43
N LYS A 23 -0.35 4.52 10.61
CA LYS A 23 -1.24 3.38 10.35
C LYS A 23 -0.50 2.23 9.67
N LEU A 24 0.32 2.51 8.65
CA LEU A 24 1.08 1.49 7.93
C LEU A 24 2.21 0.93 8.81
N ALA A 25 2.94 1.80 9.52
CA ALA A 25 4.05 1.41 10.40
C ALA A 25 3.60 0.50 11.55
N ARG A 26 2.36 0.60 12.03
CA ARG A 26 1.81 -0.34 13.03
C ARG A 26 1.76 -1.79 12.54
N ARG A 27 1.69 -2.04 11.23
CA ARG A 27 1.60 -3.38 10.66
C ARG A 27 2.96 -4.01 10.41
N THR A 28 3.91 -3.21 9.92
CA THR A 28 5.18 -3.71 9.38
C THR A 28 6.41 -3.02 9.95
N GLY A 29 6.24 -2.13 10.94
CA GLY A 29 7.30 -1.25 11.44
C GLY A 29 7.53 -0.03 10.54
N TYR A 30 8.27 0.97 11.06
CA TYR A 30 8.71 2.12 10.29
C TYR A 30 9.98 1.78 9.47
N ARG A 31 9.79 0.90 8.48
CA ARG A 31 10.82 0.40 7.58
C ARG A 31 10.26 0.19 6.18
N CYS A 32 11.13 0.16 5.17
CA CYS A 32 10.74 -0.17 3.81
C CYS A 32 10.21 -1.61 3.75
N PHE A 33 9.04 -1.81 3.15
CA PHE A 33 8.42 -3.12 2.99
C PHE A 33 9.27 -4.07 2.13
N TYR A 34 9.99 -3.55 1.13
CA TYR A 34 10.73 -4.35 0.16
C TYR A 34 12.13 -4.73 0.62
N CYS A 35 12.93 -3.77 1.10
CA CYS A 35 14.32 -4.03 1.51
C CYS A 35 14.49 -4.19 3.03
N ALA A 36 13.41 -4.09 3.81
CA ALA A 36 13.39 -4.16 5.26
C ALA A 36 14.25 -3.14 6.02
N ARG A 37 14.98 -2.25 5.33
CA ARG A 37 15.77 -1.19 5.97
C ARG A 37 14.84 -0.21 6.73
N PRO A 38 15.15 0.12 8.00
CA PRO A 38 14.50 1.23 8.70
C PRO A 38 14.67 2.53 7.92
N PHE A 39 13.66 3.40 7.96
CA PHE A 39 13.81 4.75 7.40
C PHE A 39 14.65 5.61 8.35
N THR A 40 15.61 6.34 7.81
CA THR A 40 16.34 7.37 8.56
C THR A 40 15.51 8.65 8.67
N ALA A 41 15.98 9.62 9.46
CA ALA A 41 15.32 10.92 9.57
C ALA A 41 15.24 11.65 8.21
N ASP A 42 16.23 11.42 7.34
CA ASP A 42 16.40 12.11 6.06
C ASP A 42 15.71 11.36 4.90
N GLU A 43 15.49 10.05 5.03
CA GLU A 43 14.76 9.26 4.03
C GLU A 43 13.24 9.45 4.18
N GLN A 44 12.62 10.05 3.15
CA GLN A 44 11.16 10.12 3.09
C GLN A 44 10.56 8.79 2.67
N ALA A 45 9.76 8.18 3.55
CA ALA A 45 8.94 7.03 3.20
C ALA A 45 7.91 7.41 2.11
N THR A 46 7.85 6.65 1.02
CA THR A 46 6.81 6.74 0.02
C THR A 46 5.68 5.76 0.33
N PHE A 47 4.52 5.96 -0.29
CA PHE A 47 3.43 5.00 -0.27
C PHE A 47 3.39 4.28 -1.62
N ASP A 48 3.41 2.96 -1.57
CA ASP A 48 3.29 2.13 -2.75
C ASP A 48 2.04 1.27 -2.67
N HIS A 49 1.39 1.05 -3.80
CA HIS A 49 0.32 0.06 -3.90
C HIS A 49 0.96 -1.31 -4.07
N TYR A 50 0.72 -2.22 -3.11
CA TYR A 50 1.31 -3.56 -3.15
C TYR A 50 0.94 -4.30 -4.44
N ILE A 51 -0.35 -4.23 -4.81
CA ILE A 51 -0.81 -4.59 -6.15
C ILE A 51 -0.82 -3.29 -6.98
N PRO A 52 -0.18 -3.24 -8.17
CA PRO A 52 -0.15 -2.05 -9.01
C PRO A 52 -1.53 -1.41 -9.17
N TYR A 53 -1.63 -0.10 -8.96
CA TYR A 53 -2.91 0.62 -8.98
C TYR A 53 -3.65 0.45 -10.32
N ARG A 54 -2.89 0.34 -11.42
CA ARG A 54 -3.45 0.07 -12.76
C ARG A 54 -4.16 -1.28 -12.90
N LEU A 55 -3.81 -2.26 -12.06
CA LEU A 55 -4.45 -3.58 -12.01
C LEU A 55 -5.56 -3.64 -10.95
N TRP A 56 -5.37 -2.96 -9.81
CA TRP A 56 -6.35 -2.91 -8.73
C TRP A 56 -6.52 -1.47 -8.24
N ARG A 57 -7.50 -0.77 -8.83
CA ARG A 57 -7.73 0.68 -8.67
C ARG A 57 -8.38 1.03 -7.34
N THR A 58 -7.66 0.83 -6.24
CA THR A 58 -8.14 1.09 -4.87
C THR A 58 -7.25 2.10 -4.16
N GLY A 59 -7.88 3.07 -3.48
CA GLY A 59 -7.19 4.02 -2.60
C GLY A 59 -7.19 3.60 -1.12
N ARG A 60 -7.63 2.37 -0.82
CA ARG A 60 -7.74 1.91 0.57
C ARG A 60 -6.35 1.77 1.21
N HIS A 61 -6.22 2.18 2.47
CA HIS A 61 -4.95 2.13 3.19
C HIS A 61 -4.41 0.70 3.44
N ASP A 62 -5.21 -0.35 3.25
CA ASP A 62 -4.77 -1.75 3.31
C ASP A 62 -4.11 -2.24 2.01
N ALA A 63 -4.34 -1.55 0.88
CA ALA A 63 -3.62 -1.80 -0.36
C ALA A 63 -2.24 -1.12 -0.41
N LEU A 64 -1.92 -0.27 0.56
CA LEU A 64 -0.69 0.50 0.61
C LEU A 64 0.35 -0.11 1.56
N VAL A 65 1.63 0.02 1.17
CA VAL A 65 2.80 -0.27 2.01
C VAL A 65 3.74 0.92 2.05
N LEU A 66 4.60 0.99 3.08
CA LEU A 66 5.70 1.96 3.12
C LEU A 66 6.87 1.44 2.29
N ALA A 67 7.43 2.27 1.41
CA ALA A 67 8.61 1.93 0.62
C ALA A 67 9.62 3.09 0.67
N CYS A 68 10.91 2.78 0.47
CA CYS A 68 11.86 3.84 0.10
C CYS A 68 11.72 4.10 -1.41
N GLN A 69 12.01 5.33 -1.83
CA GLN A 69 11.91 5.74 -3.23
C GLN A 69 12.59 4.75 -4.22
N PRO A 70 13.86 4.33 -4.04
CA PRO A 70 14.51 3.44 -5.01
C PRO A 70 13.88 2.04 -5.08
N CYS A 71 13.30 1.54 -3.98
CA CYS A 71 12.57 0.27 -4.03
C CYS A 71 11.20 0.44 -4.69
N ASN A 72 10.52 1.54 -4.41
CA ASN A 72 9.23 1.86 -5.00
C ASN A 72 9.35 1.99 -6.54
N GLU A 73 10.33 2.75 -7.00
CA GLU A 73 10.64 2.92 -8.43
C GLU A 73 11.06 1.62 -9.11
N ARG A 74 11.87 0.79 -8.42
CA ARG A 74 12.28 -0.52 -8.96
C ARG A 74 11.10 -1.50 -9.07
N LYS A 75 10.14 -1.46 -8.13
CA LYS A 75 8.91 -2.25 -8.28
C LYS A 75 8.04 -1.69 -9.39
N ALA A 76 7.79 -0.38 -9.40
CA ALA A 76 6.85 0.28 -10.30
C ALA A 76 5.52 -0.50 -10.40
N ASP A 77 5.13 -0.85 -11.63
CA ASP A 77 3.92 -1.60 -11.96
C ASP A 77 4.11 -3.12 -12.00
N ALA A 78 5.23 -3.64 -11.50
CA ALA A 78 5.44 -5.08 -11.40
C ALA A 78 4.52 -5.69 -10.33
N LEU A 79 3.93 -6.84 -10.65
CA LEU A 79 3.22 -7.67 -9.68
C LEU A 79 4.23 -8.34 -8.74
N PRO A 80 4.01 -8.31 -7.40
CA PRO A 80 4.84 -9.05 -6.47
C PRO A 80 4.85 -10.55 -6.78
N TRP A 81 6.02 -11.18 -6.74
CA TRP A 81 6.17 -12.61 -7.01
C TRP A 81 5.21 -13.51 -6.24
N PRO A 82 4.95 -13.30 -4.93
CA PRO A 82 3.96 -14.11 -4.22
C PRO A 82 2.57 -14.11 -4.89
N LEU A 83 2.14 -12.96 -5.41
CA LEU A 83 0.86 -12.85 -6.10
C LEU A 83 0.91 -13.50 -7.49
N VAL A 84 2.00 -13.34 -8.23
CA VAL A 84 2.20 -14.05 -9.52
C VAL A 84 2.11 -15.56 -9.33
N TRP A 85 2.80 -16.10 -8.33
CA TRP A 85 2.81 -17.53 -8.04
C TRP A 85 1.42 -18.05 -7.64
N LEU A 86 0.69 -17.30 -6.81
CA LEU A 86 -0.69 -17.65 -6.45
C LEU A 86 -1.61 -17.65 -7.67
N LEU A 87 -1.52 -16.65 -8.55
CA LEU A 87 -2.33 -16.58 -9.76
C LEU A 87 -2.04 -17.73 -10.73
N LEU A 88 -0.77 -18.07 -10.92
CA LEU A 88 -0.38 -19.23 -11.74
C LEU A 88 -0.90 -20.53 -11.13
N ALA A 89 -0.73 -20.74 -9.83
CA ALA A 89 -1.23 -21.93 -9.14
C ALA A 89 -2.74 -22.09 -9.28
N GLN A 90 -3.51 -21.00 -9.14
CA GLN A 90 -4.96 -21.01 -9.34
C GLN A 90 -5.34 -21.31 -10.80
N HIS A 91 -4.61 -20.74 -11.77
CA HIS A 91 -4.86 -21.01 -13.18
C HIS A 91 -4.61 -22.48 -13.55
N HIS A 92 -3.55 -23.09 -13.01
CA HIS A 92 -3.25 -24.51 -13.24
C HIS A 92 -4.25 -25.47 -12.56
N GLN A 93 -4.90 -25.03 -11.49
CA GLN A 93 -5.90 -25.81 -10.76
C GLN A 93 -7.32 -25.63 -11.32
N ALA A 94 -7.53 -24.65 -12.19
CA ALA A 94 -8.80 -24.54 -12.90
C ALA A 94 -8.96 -25.81 -13.74
N PRO A 95 -10.01 -26.63 -13.53
CA PRO A 95 -10.29 -27.70 -14.47
C PRO A 95 -10.39 -27.05 -15.84
N ALA A 96 -9.73 -27.63 -16.84
CA ALA A 96 -9.99 -27.28 -18.23
C ALA A 96 -11.51 -27.25 -18.34
N LEU A 97 -12.08 -26.07 -18.58
CA LEU A 97 -13.51 -25.90 -18.77
C LEU A 97 -13.93 -27.03 -19.69
N ALA A 98 -14.73 -27.95 -19.15
CA ALA A 98 -15.22 -29.11 -19.86
C ALA A 98 -15.81 -28.59 -21.18
N ALA A 99 -15.11 -28.89 -22.27
CA ALA A 99 -15.49 -28.60 -23.65
C ALA A 99 -15.24 -29.87 -24.45
#